data_AF-A0AAV5TSX1-F1
#
_entry.id   AF-A0AAV5TSX1-F1
#
_cell.length_a   1.000
_cell.length_b   1.000
_cell.length_c   1.000
_cell.angle_alpha   90.00
_cell.angle_beta   90.00
_cell.angle_gamma   90.00
#
_symmetry.space_group_name_H-M   'P 1'
#
loop_
_entity.id
_entity.type
_entity.pdbx_description
1 polymer ?
#
loop_
_entity_poly.entity_id
_entity_poly.type
_entity_poly.pdbx_seq_one_letter_code
_entity_poly.pdbx_strand_id
1 'polypeptide(L)'
;FIHERNKPPERRSRSKDKSPITGYNHFKGIFLKSSFIKKNVYLQVCAYIPNVGHNLQEHSQVMVRGGRRRDLISVKANIIRGK
;
A
#
# COMPACT_ATOMS: atom_id res chain seq x y z
N PHE A 1 -12.17 37.80 -3.79
CA PHE A 1 -13.52 37.21 -3.80
C PHE A 1 -13.59 36.09 -2.78
N ILE A 2 -13.82 36.49 -1.53
CA ILE A 2 -13.69 35.69 -0.31
C ILE A 2 -15.10 35.41 0.19
N HIS A 3 -15.76 34.37 -0.32
CA HIS A 3 -17.06 33.95 0.21
C HIS A 3 -17.31 32.46 -0.01
N GLU A 4 -16.87 31.63 0.93
CA GLU A 4 -17.63 30.49 1.45
C GLU A 4 -17.24 30.28 2.92
N ARG A 5 -17.76 31.16 3.79
CA ARG A 5 -17.26 31.33 5.16
C ARG A 5 -17.65 30.24 6.18
N ASN A 6 -18.38 29.17 5.84
CA ASN A 6 -18.84 28.20 6.88
C ASN A 6 -18.98 26.73 6.41
N LYS A 7 -18.42 26.34 5.26
CA LYS A 7 -18.44 24.93 4.84
C LYS A 7 -17.01 24.38 4.79
N PRO A 8 -16.78 23.16 5.30
CA PRO A 8 -15.50 22.49 5.09
C PRO A 8 -15.21 22.46 3.58
N PRO A 9 -13.97 22.72 3.16
CA PRO A 9 -13.62 22.70 1.74
C PRO A 9 -14.04 21.38 1.12
N GLU A 10 -14.54 21.42 -0.12
CA GLU A 10 -14.99 20.23 -0.83
C GLU A 10 -13.87 19.17 -0.84
N ARG A 11 -14.16 18.00 -0.28
CA ARG A 11 -13.20 16.89 -0.26
C ARG A 11 -13.01 16.42 -1.69
N ARG A 12 -11.85 16.72 -2.29
CA ARG A 12 -11.43 16.12 -3.57
C ARG A 12 -11.70 14.61 -3.52
N SER A 13 -12.31 14.08 -4.58
CA SER A 13 -12.52 12.63 -4.70
C SER A 13 -11.17 11.92 -4.56
N ARG A 14 -11.11 10.92 -3.68
CA ARG A 14 -9.89 10.14 -3.47
C ARG A 14 -9.52 9.52 -4.82
N SER A 15 -8.33 9.83 -5.36
CA SER A 15 -7.93 9.34 -6.69
C SER A 15 -8.11 7.82 -6.75
N LYS A 16 -8.96 7.35 -7.66
CA LYS A 16 -9.28 5.92 -7.81
C LYS A 16 -8.04 5.09 -8.20
N ASP A 17 -7.04 5.74 -8.76
CA ASP A 17 -5.83 5.07 -9.22
C ASP A 17 -4.67 5.30 -8.26
N LYS A 18 -4.08 4.19 -7.78
CA LYS A 18 -2.65 4.03 -7.44
C LYS A 18 -2.33 2.71 -6.75
N SER A 19 -3.28 1.83 -6.44
CA SER A 19 -2.93 0.52 -5.87
C SER A 19 -2.38 -0.40 -6.96
N PRO A 20 -1.27 -1.14 -6.71
CA PRO A 20 -0.81 -2.20 -7.62
C PRO A 20 -1.79 -3.38 -7.71
N ILE A 21 -2.92 -3.28 -7.01
CA ILE A 21 -4.03 -4.22 -7.00
C ILE A 21 -5.27 -3.41 -7.34
N THR A 22 -5.71 -3.50 -8.59
CA THR A 22 -7.02 -3.01 -9.00
C THR A 22 -8.07 -3.97 -8.43
N GLY A 23 -9.15 -3.43 -7.83
CA GLY A 23 -10.32 -4.20 -7.40
C GLY A 23 -10.26 -4.93 -6.05
N TYR A 24 -9.10 -5.01 -5.37
CA TYR A 24 -9.01 -5.65 -4.04
C TYR A 24 -8.46 -4.68 -2.98
N ASN A 25 -9.07 -4.69 -1.80
CA ASN A 25 -8.61 -3.90 -0.65
C ASN A 25 -7.24 -4.39 -0.14
N HIS A 26 -7.01 -5.70 -0.17
CA HIS A 26 -5.77 -6.35 0.27
C HIS A 26 -5.42 -7.54 -0.61
N PHE A 27 -4.15 -7.94 -0.63
CA PHE A 27 -3.72 -9.20 -1.23
C PHE A 27 -2.74 -9.93 -0.32
N LYS A 28 -2.76 -11.27 -0.41
CA LYS A 28 -1.78 -12.13 0.24
C LYS A 28 -0.58 -12.32 -0.70
N GLY A 29 0.61 -12.03 -0.20
CA GLY A 29 1.86 -12.14 -0.94
C GLY A 29 2.88 -12.99 -0.19
N ILE A 30 3.88 -13.45 -0.93
CA ILE A 30 5.05 -14.11 -0.35
C ILE A 30 6.17 -13.07 -0.28
N PHE A 31 6.79 -12.93 0.89
CA PHE A 31 7.97 -12.10 1.07
C PHE A 31 9.18 -12.78 0.45
N LEU A 32 10.00 -12.02 -0.28
CA LEU A 32 11.33 -12.47 -0.66
C LEU A 32 12.36 -11.79 0.23
N LYS A 33 12.94 -10.67 -0.21
CA LYS A 33 14.06 -10.01 0.49
C LYS A 33 13.82 -8.51 0.72
N SER A 34 13.34 -7.81 -0.29
CA SER A 34 12.95 -6.38 -0.24
C SER A 34 11.69 -6.10 -1.07
N SER A 35 11.10 -7.15 -1.64
CA SER A 35 10.02 -7.14 -2.60
C SER A 35 9.08 -8.32 -2.32
N PHE A 36 7.83 -8.20 -2.77
CA PHE A 36 6.78 -9.19 -2.55
C PHE A 36 6.23 -9.68 -3.87
N ILE A 37 5.91 -10.97 -3.94
CA ILE A 37 5.21 -11.55 -5.08
C ILE A 37 3.73 -11.66 -4.76
N LYS A 38 2.88 -11.11 -5.62
CA LYS A 38 1.44 -11.38 -5.60
C LYS A 38 1.20 -12.79 -6.17
N LYS A 39 0.82 -13.73 -5.29
CA LYS A 39 0.69 -15.17 -5.59
C LYS A 39 -0.23 -15.49 -6.78
N ASN A 40 -1.24 -14.66 -7.03
CA ASN A 40 -2.22 -14.90 -8.11
C ASN A 40 -1.85 -14.24 -9.45
N VAL A 41 -0.84 -13.36 -9.54
CA VAL A 41 -0.57 -12.57 -10.76
C VAL A 41 0.92 -12.55 -11.15
N TYR A 42 1.79 -13.32 -10.49
CA TYR A 42 3.26 -13.27 -10.68
C TYR A 42 3.85 -11.85 -10.72
N LEU A 43 3.15 -10.88 -10.13
CA LEU A 43 3.54 -9.49 -10.14
C LEU A 43 4.44 -9.26 -8.94
N GLN A 44 5.67 -8.84 -9.19
CA GLN A 44 6.59 -8.37 -8.16
C GLN A 44 6.26 -6.92 -7.82
N VAL A 45 6.06 -6.66 -6.53
CA VAL A 45 5.70 -5.34 -6.02
C VAL A 45 6.66 -4.97 -4.89
N CYS A 46 7.26 -3.78 -4.98
CA CYS A 46 8.02 -3.20 -3.89
C CYS A 46 7.07 -2.62 -2.85
N ALA A 47 7.19 -3.04 -1.60
CA ALA A 47 6.37 -2.57 -0.49
C ALA A 47 7.24 -2.13 0.67
N TYR A 48 6.79 -1.10 1.39
CA TYR A 48 7.46 -0.63 2.59
C TYR A 48 7.13 -1.54 3.77
N ILE A 49 8.18 -1.93 4.52
CA ILE A 49 8.05 -2.67 5.77
C ILE A 49 8.03 -1.66 6.93
N PRO A 50 6.90 -1.53 7.66
CA PRO A 50 6.85 -0.66 8.82
C PRO A 50 7.69 -1.23 9.96
N ASN A 51 8.37 -0.32 10.67
CA ASN A 51 9.24 -0.54 11.84
C ASN A 51 10.64 -1.09 11.52
N VAL A 52 11.62 -0.57 12.25
CA VAL A 52 13.02 -1.07 12.26
C VAL A 52 13.05 -2.41 13.01
N GLY A 53 13.67 -3.45 12.44
CA GLY A 53 13.77 -4.77 13.07
C GLY A 53 12.57 -5.70 12.84
N HIS A 54 12.12 -5.84 11.60
CA HIS A 54 11.05 -6.79 11.24
C HIS A 54 11.57 -8.24 11.20
N ASN A 55 10.93 -9.15 11.93
CA ASN A 55 11.21 -10.60 11.92
C ASN A 55 10.59 -11.32 10.69
N LEU A 56 10.49 -10.65 9.54
CA LEU A 56 9.95 -11.26 8.33
C LEU A 56 11.02 -12.13 7.70
N GLN A 57 10.81 -13.44 7.72
CA GLN A 57 11.66 -14.40 7.03
C GLN A 57 11.33 -14.43 5.54
N GLU A 58 12.34 -14.74 4.73
CA GLU A 58 12.14 -15.06 3.32
C GLU A 58 11.08 -16.18 3.22
N HIS A 59 10.18 -16.06 2.25
CA HIS A 59 9.02 -16.95 2.02
C HIS A 59 7.85 -16.85 3.02
N SER A 60 7.90 -15.94 3.99
CA SER A 60 6.75 -15.68 4.87
C SER A 60 5.55 -15.12 4.10
N GLN A 61 4.35 -15.55 4.49
CA GLN A 61 3.11 -15.01 3.94
C GLN A 61 2.76 -13.70 4.65
N VAL A 62 2.45 -12.66 3.88
CA VAL A 62 2.03 -11.37 4.43
C VAL A 62 0.79 -10.83 3.73
N MET A 63 0.05 -10.00 4.43
CA MET A 63 -1.06 -9.23 3.86
C MET A 63 -0.57 -7.83 3.47
N VAL A 64 -0.91 -7.39 2.26
CA VAL A 64 -0.47 -6.09 1.73
C VAL A 64 -1.67 -5.28 1.27
N ARG A 65 -1.66 -3.98 1.58
CA ARG A 65 -2.67 -2.99 1.20
C ARG A 65 -2.12 -2.05 0.13
N GLY A 66 -2.99 -1.66 -0.79
CA GLY A 66 -2.72 -0.54 -1.70
C GLY A 66 -2.76 0.81 -0.98
N GLY A 67 -1.70 1.59 -1.13
CA GLY A 67 -1.60 2.93 -0.55
C GLY A 67 -0.27 3.59 -0.90
N ARG A 68 -0.31 4.82 -1.40
CA ARG A 68 0.91 5.59 -1.68
C ARG A 68 1.49 6.12 -0.37
N ARG A 69 2.72 5.74 -0.04
CA ARG A 69 3.47 6.44 1.01
C ARG A 69 3.93 7.80 0.50
N ARG A 70 3.80 8.83 1.33
CA ARG A 70 4.19 10.20 0.92
C ARG A 70 5.71 10.36 0.87
N ASP A 71 6.40 9.61 1.72
CA ASP A 71 7.83 9.73 1.99
C ASP A 71 8.69 8.97 0.97
N LEU A 72 8.09 8.00 0.26
CA LEU A 72 8.77 7.13 -0.69
C LEU A 72 8.14 7.28 -2.07
N ILE A 73 8.95 7.70 -3.05
CA ILE A 73 8.52 7.77 -4.44
C ILE A 73 8.43 6.34 -5.00
N SER A 74 7.43 6.06 -5.83
CA SER A 74 7.11 4.74 -6.40
C SER A 74 6.53 3.68 -5.43
N VAL A 75 6.67 3.82 -4.11
CA VAL A 75 6.11 2.84 -3.16
C VAL A 75 4.61 3.06 -2.97
N LYS A 76 3.83 2.17 -3.58
CA LYS A 76 2.36 2.18 -3.61
C LYS A 76 1.73 1.02 -2.81
N ALA A 77 2.56 0.22 -2.15
CA ALA A 77 2.13 -0.92 -1.35
C ALA A 77 2.66 -0.83 0.07
N ASN A 78 1.78 -1.09 1.03
CA ASN A 78 2.08 -1.08 2.46
C ASN A 78 1.73 -2.45 3.05
N ILE A 79 2.65 -3.02 3.82
CA ILE A 79 2.41 -4.29 4.51
C ILE A 79 1.55 -4.04 5.75
N ILE A 80 0.55 -4.89 5.95
CA ILE A 80 -0.23 -4.95 7.18
C ILE A 80 0.30 -6.10 8.03
N ARG A 81 0.71 -5.79 9.26
CA ARG A 81 1.11 -6.79 10.27
C ARG A 81 -0.15 -7.15 11.08
N GLY A 82 -0.47 -8.43 11.22
CA GLY A 82 -1.56 -8.87 12.12
C GLY A 82 -2.54 -9.95 11.61
N LYS A 83 -2.23 -10.69 10.54
CA LYS A 83 -2.82 -12.01 10.25
C LYS A 83 -1.82 -12.90 9.54
#